data_AF-M2ZZ41-F1
#
_entry.id   AF-M2ZZ41-F1
#
_cell.length_a   1.000
_cell.length_b   1.000
_cell.length_c   1.000
_cell.angle_alpha   90.00
_cell.angle_beta   90.00
_cell.angle_gamma   90.00
#
_symmetry.space_group_name_H-M   'P 1'
#
loop_
_entity.id
_entity.type
_entity.pdbx_description
1 polymer ?
#
loop_
_entity_poly.entity_id
_entity_poly.type
_entity_poly.pdbx_seq_one_letter_code
_entity_poly.pdbx_strand_id
1 'polypeptide(L)'
;MVHRTEADHQRRRDLADDVAGVARLLPWVTDDGRPCYLATDGAGWLSALADNTEAVQLALGAELLERVNATMGAPKLSDGELRYLVARLYEALGDALRVAESRGKRLPGVDADGGGEGQA
;
A
#
# COMPACT_ATOMS: atom_id res chain seq x y z
N MET A 1 -14.69 -21.23 34.75
CA MET A 1 -13.45 -20.42 34.65
C MET A 1 -13.01 -20.33 33.18
N VAL A 2 -13.83 -19.78 32.28
CA VAL A 2 -13.46 -19.47 30.87
C VAL A 2 -14.42 -18.37 30.36
N HIS A 3 -14.21 -17.11 30.75
CA HIS A 3 -14.97 -15.96 30.19
C HIS A 3 -14.08 -14.74 29.91
N ARG A 4 -12.74 -14.90 30.04
CA ARG A 4 -11.80 -13.77 29.92
C ARG A 4 -11.30 -13.55 28.49
N THR A 5 -11.43 -14.53 27.61
CA THR A 5 -10.84 -14.51 26.26
C THR A 5 -11.62 -13.63 25.27
N GLU A 6 -12.95 -13.70 25.27
CA GLU A 6 -13.80 -12.94 24.33
C GLU A 6 -13.68 -11.43 24.53
N ALA A 7 -13.69 -10.98 25.79
CA ALA A 7 -13.59 -9.56 26.16
C ALA A 7 -12.20 -8.97 25.87
N ASP A 8 -11.15 -9.80 25.97
CA ASP A 8 -9.79 -9.39 25.62
C ASP A 8 -9.57 -9.40 24.10
N HIS A 9 -10.19 -10.33 23.37
CA HIS A 9 -10.20 -10.29 21.91
C HIS A 9 -10.96 -9.08 21.38
N GLN A 10 -12.11 -8.75 21.98
CA GLN A 10 -12.87 -7.56 21.64
C GLN A 10 -12.07 -6.28 21.94
N ARG A 11 -11.49 -6.16 23.15
CA ARG A 11 -10.61 -5.01 23.47
C ARG A 11 -9.43 -4.86 22.52
N ARG A 12 -8.80 -5.96 22.10
CA ARG A 12 -7.70 -5.91 21.12
C ARG A 12 -8.16 -5.54 19.72
N ARG A 13 -9.40 -5.90 19.37
CA ARG A 13 -10.03 -5.54 18.10
C ARG A 13 -10.40 -4.06 18.09
N ASP A 14 -10.99 -3.55 19.18
CA ASP A 14 -11.29 -2.13 19.37
C ASP A 14 -10.01 -1.28 19.36
N LEU A 15 -8.95 -1.71 20.05
CA LEU A 15 -7.64 -1.02 20.01
C LEU A 15 -7.01 -1.04 18.62
N ALA A 16 -7.22 -2.12 17.86
CA ALA A 16 -6.72 -2.25 16.51
C ALA A 16 -7.50 -1.36 15.53
N ASP A 17 -8.82 -1.21 15.72
CA ASP A 17 -9.67 -0.33 14.93
C ASP A 17 -9.39 1.16 15.23
N ASP A 18 -9.18 1.53 16.51
CA ASP A 18 -8.74 2.88 16.91
C ASP A 18 -7.36 3.23 16.32
N VAL A 19 -6.44 2.26 16.29
CA VAL A 19 -5.11 2.42 15.68
C VAL A 19 -5.17 2.35 14.15
N ALA A 20 -6.14 1.66 13.55
CA ALA A 20 -6.28 1.55 12.10
C ALA A 20 -6.56 2.90 11.43
N GLY A 21 -7.20 3.84 12.13
CA GLY A 21 -7.34 5.24 11.69
C GLY A 21 -6.04 6.07 11.78
N VAL A 22 -5.01 5.55 12.46
CA VAL A 22 -3.73 6.25 12.77
C VAL A 22 -2.51 5.46 12.26
N ALA A 23 -2.71 4.29 11.65
CA ALA A 23 -1.64 3.42 11.21
C ALA A 23 -1.43 3.51 9.69
N ARG A 24 -0.32 4.11 9.29
CA ARG A 24 0.14 4.17 7.90
C ARG A 24 0.69 2.82 7.46
N LEU A 25 0.17 2.29 6.36
CA LEU A 25 0.78 1.17 5.64
C LEU A 25 2.10 1.64 4.99
N LEU A 26 3.20 0.92 5.20
CA LEU A 26 4.51 1.29 4.63
C LEU A 26 4.73 0.65 3.26
N PRO A 27 5.45 1.31 2.33
CA PRO A 27 5.63 0.81 0.95
C PRO A 27 6.59 -0.39 0.84
N TRP A 28 7.21 -0.81 1.94
CA TRP A 28 8.02 -2.02 2.05
C TRP A 28 7.33 -3.09 2.90
N VAL A 29 7.85 -4.30 2.78
CA VAL A 29 7.48 -5.48 3.57
C VAL A 29 8.64 -5.86 4.49
N THR A 30 8.38 -6.72 5.46
CA THR A 30 9.42 -7.44 6.20
C THR A 30 10.12 -8.45 5.30
N ASP A 31 11.25 -9.01 5.76
CA ASP A 31 12.00 -10.03 5.03
C ASP A 31 11.17 -11.29 4.72
N ASP A 32 10.15 -11.58 5.53
CA ASP A 32 9.20 -12.68 5.32
C ASP A 32 7.96 -12.28 4.51
N GLY A 33 7.97 -11.10 3.89
CA GLY A 33 6.94 -10.62 2.98
C GLY A 33 5.67 -10.08 3.66
N ARG A 34 5.69 -9.85 4.98
CA ARG A 34 4.52 -9.34 5.70
C ARG A 34 4.40 -7.82 5.58
N PRO A 35 3.16 -7.26 5.52
CA PRO A 35 2.95 -5.82 5.52
C PRO A 35 3.48 -5.15 6.80
N CYS A 36 4.15 -4.01 6.64
CA CYS A 36 4.59 -3.16 7.75
C CYS A 36 3.63 -1.97 7.95
N TYR A 37 3.40 -1.62 9.21
CA TYR A 37 2.56 -0.49 9.61
C TYR A 37 3.34 0.46 10.53
N LEU A 38 3.06 1.76 10.40
CA LEU A 38 3.61 2.83 11.20
C LEU A 38 2.46 3.57 11.90
N ALA A 39 2.42 3.57 13.23
CA ALA A 39 1.56 4.48 13.97
C ALA A 39 2.10 5.91 13.82
N THR A 40 1.36 6.79 13.16
CA THR A 40 1.80 8.16 12.85
C THR A 40 0.59 9.06 12.62
N ASP A 41 0.75 10.34 12.93
CA ASP A 41 -0.15 11.43 12.52
C ASP A 41 0.10 11.88 11.06
N GLY A 42 0.99 11.19 10.34
CA GLY A 42 1.41 11.53 8.98
C GLY A 42 2.71 12.35 8.92
N ALA A 43 3.26 12.78 10.04
CA ALA A 43 4.51 13.54 10.10
C ALA A 43 5.72 12.68 10.53
N GLY A 44 6.91 13.26 10.39
CA GLY A 44 8.17 12.67 10.88
C GLY A 44 8.99 11.92 9.82
N TRP A 45 10.18 11.50 10.23
CA TRP A 45 11.20 10.94 9.32
C TRP A 45 10.76 9.66 8.62
N LEU A 46 10.10 8.74 9.33
CA LEU A 46 9.61 7.48 8.73
C LEU A 46 8.48 7.72 7.72
N SER A 47 7.63 8.71 7.96
CA SER A 47 6.59 9.12 7.00
C SER A 47 7.21 9.71 5.74
N ALA A 48 8.21 10.58 5.89
CA ALA A 48 8.95 11.14 4.75
C ALA A 48 9.75 10.06 3.98
N LEU A 49 10.34 9.10 4.69
CA LEU A 49 11.01 7.95 4.07
C LEU A 49 10.01 7.11 3.26
N ALA A 50 8.83 6.85 3.82
CA ALA A 50 7.76 6.17 3.11
C ALA A 50 7.34 6.94 1.85
N ASP A 51 7.15 8.25 1.92
CA ASP A 51 6.83 9.06 0.74
C ASP A 51 7.92 8.99 -0.34
N ASN A 52 9.19 9.05 0.06
CA ASN A 52 10.32 8.93 -0.86
C ASN A 52 10.38 7.53 -1.49
N THR A 53 10.18 6.47 -0.71
CA THR A 53 10.15 5.10 -1.26
C THR A 53 8.98 4.91 -2.22
N GLU A 54 7.78 5.40 -1.89
CA GLU A 54 6.64 5.38 -2.81
C GLU A 54 6.99 6.10 -4.13
N ALA A 55 7.65 7.26 -4.05
CA ALA A 55 8.06 8.02 -5.24
C ALA A 55 9.09 7.26 -6.10
N VAL A 56 10.11 6.68 -5.46
CA VAL A 56 11.15 5.88 -6.15
C VAL A 56 10.53 4.65 -6.83
N GLN A 57 9.66 3.92 -6.15
CA GLN A 57 8.98 2.75 -6.73
C GLN A 57 8.18 3.13 -7.98
N LEU A 58 7.41 4.22 -7.92
CA LEU A 58 6.64 4.68 -9.08
C LEU A 58 7.54 5.18 -10.22
N ALA A 59 8.65 5.85 -9.91
CA ALA A 59 9.62 6.28 -10.92
C ALA A 59 10.28 5.08 -11.63
N LEU A 60 10.71 4.07 -10.87
CA LEU A 60 11.24 2.82 -11.44
C LEU A 60 10.22 2.10 -12.32
N GLY A 61 8.94 2.11 -11.92
CA GLY A 61 7.84 1.59 -12.74
C GLY A 61 7.70 2.35 -14.07
N ALA A 62 7.79 3.68 -14.04
CA ALA A 62 7.73 4.51 -15.24
C ALA A 62 8.91 4.24 -16.19
N GLU A 63 10.14 4.20 -15.67
CA GLU A 63 11.35 3.87 -16.45
C GLU A 63 11.25 2.47 -17.09
N LEU A 64 10.67 1.50 -16.38
CA LEU A 64 10.46 0.16 -16.90
C LEU A 64 9.45 0.15 -18.06
N LEU A 65 8.37 0.92 -17.95
CA LEU A 65 7.39 1.05 -19.03
C LEU A 65 8.01 1.69 -20.29
N GLU A 66 8.87 2.70 -20.13
CA GLU A 66 9.61 3.29 -21.25
C GLU A 66 10.52 2.26 -21.93
N ARG A 67 11.24 1.46 -21.14
CA ARG A 67 12.09 0.38 -21.64
C ARG A 67 11.27 -0.66 -22.42
N VAL A 68 10.13 -1.08 -21.89
CA VAL A 68 9.25 -2.04 -22.57
C VAL A 68 8.74 -1.46 -23.89
N ASN A 69 8.30 -0.20 -23.90
CA ASN A 69 7.82 0.47 -25.11
C ASN A 69 8.90 0.55 -26.19
N ALA A 70 10.13 0.92 -25.82
CA ALA A 70 11.28 0.92 -26.74
C ALA A 70 11.57 -0.48 -27.31
N THR A 71 11.28 -1.53 -26.53
CA THR A 71 11.54 -2.92 -26.91
C THR A 71 10.44 -3.50 -27.81
N MET A 72 9.20 -3.01 -27.73
CA MET A 72 8.11 -3.41 -28.63
C MET A 72 8.38 -3.04 -30.11
N GLY A 73 9.28 -2.10 -30.37
CA GLY A 73 9.75 -1.77 -31.73
C GLY A 73 10.85 -2.70 -32.26
N ALA A 74 11.38 -3.62 -31.45
CA ALA A 74 12.44 -4.53 -31.85
C ALA A 74 11.90 -5.73 -32.66
N PRO A 75 12.62 -6.23 -33.68
CA PRO A 75 12.15 -7.31 -34.54
C PRO A 75 11.91 -8.64 -33.81
N LYS A 76 12.64 -8.90 -32.71
CA LYS A 76 12.49 -10.10 -31.88
C LYS A 76 13.18 -9.91 -30.53
N LEU A 77 12.50 -10.35 -29.45
CA LEU A 77 13.10 -10.55 -28.13
C LEU A 77 13.50 -12.02 -27.94
N SER A 78 14.58 -12.26 -27.22
CA SER A 78 14.89 -13.60 -26.73
C SER A 78 13.94 -14.00 -25.59
N ASP A 79 13.76 -15.31 -25.39
CA ASP A 79 12.96 -15.85 -24.29
C ASP A 79 13.50 -15.44 -22.90
N GLY A 80 14.79 -15.17 -22.79
CA GLY A 80 15.43 -14.66 -21.57
C GLY A 80 15.05 -13.21 -21.28
N GLU A 81 15.12 -12.35 -22.30
CA GLU A 81 14.70 -10.94 -22.19
C GLU A 81 13.21 -10.83 -21.89
N LEU A 82 12.37 -11.65 -22.53
CA LEU A 82 10.93 -11.66 -22.27
C LEU A 82 10.64 -12.07 -20.81
N ARG A 83 11.25 -13.16 -20.33
CA ARG A 83 11.07 -13.60 -18.92
C ARG A 83 11.55 -12.54 -17.94
N TYR A 84 12.67 -11.88 -18.23
CA TYR A 84 13.18 -10.78 -17.42
C TYR A 84 12.18 -9.61 -17.37
N LEU A 85 11.71 -9.13 -18.54
CA LEU A 85 10.76 -8.02 -18.60
C LEU A 85 9.45 -8.34 -17.86
N VAL A 86 8.91 -9.54 -18.03
CA VAL A 86 7.70 -9.99 -17.32
C VAL A 86 7.91 -9.99 -15.81
N ALA A 87 9.05 -10.50 -15.32
CA ALA A 87 9.36 -10.49 -13.89
C ALA A 87 9.46 -9.06 -13.33
N ARG A 88 10.17 -8.16 -14.04
CA ARG A 88 10.29 -6.76 -13.64
C ARG A 88 8.93 -6.04 -13.65
N LEU A 89 8.08 -6.32 -14.63
CA LEU A 89 6.73 -5.75 -14.72
C LEU A 89 5.84 -6.24 -13.58
N TYR A 90 5.93 -7.53 -13.25
CA TYR A 90 5.21 -8.12 -12.11
C TYR A 90 5.60 -7.45 -10.78
N GLU A 91 6.90 -7.27 -10.54
CA GLU A 91 7.40 -6.57 -9.35
C GLU A 91 6.90 -5.12 -9.30
N ALA A 92 7.08 -4.36 -10.39
CA ALA A 92 6.67 -2.95 -10.45
C ALA A 92 5.16 -2.77 -10.28
N LEU A 93 4.35 -3.69 -10.79
CA LEU A 93 2.89 -3.68 -10.58
C LEU A 93 2.54 -3.96 -9.12
N GLY A 94 3.22 -4.91 -8.48
CA GLY A 94 3.07 -5.18 -7.06
C GLY A 94 3.39 -3.95 -6.19
N ASP A 95 4.51 -3.27 -6.50
CA ASP A 95 4.88 -2.02 -5.85
C ASP A 95 3.82 -0.93 -6.06
N ALA A 96 3.36 -0.73 -7.30
CA ALA A 96 2.34 0.28 -7.60
C ALA A 96 1.01 0.03 -6.88
N LEU A 97 0.55 -1.22 -6.81
CA LEU A 97 -0.65 -1.60 -6.06
C LEU A 97 -0.48 -1.33 -4.55
N ARG A 98 0.70 -1.61 -4.00
CA ARG A 98 1.02 -1.33 -2.60
C ARG A 98 1.01 0.17 -2.31
N VAL A 99 1.62 0.98 -3.18
CA VAL A 99 1.60 2.44 -3.08
C VAL A 99 0.15 2.96 -3.14
N ALA A 100 -0.66 2.43 -4.05
CA ALA A 100 -2.06 2.81 -4.18
C ALA A 100 -2.87 2.47 -2.92
N GLU A 101 -2.71 1.27 -2.35
CA GLU A 101 -3.36 0.87 -1.08
C GLU A 101 -2.91 1.77 0.08
N SER A 102 -1.60 2.00 0.19
CA SER A 102 -1.00 2.87 1.20
C SER A 102 -1.58 4.27 1.18
N ARG A 103 -1.68 4.87 -0.02
CA ARG A 103 -2.24 6.22 -0.22
C ARG A 103 -3.74 6.24 0.01
N GLY A 104 -4.47 5.22 -0.47
CA GLY A 104 -5.92 5.10 -0.32
C GLY A 104 -6.35 5.08 1.15
N LYS A 105 -5.64 4.34 2.01
CA LYS A 105 -5.90 4.30 3.46
C LYS A 105 -5.67 5.63 4.19
N ARG A 106 -4.93 6.57 3.58
CA ARG A 106 -4.69 7.92 4.15
C ARG A 106 -5.71 8.96 3.69
N LEU A 107 -6.54 8.63 2.70
CA LEU A 107 -7.61 9.53 2.29
C LEU A 107 -8.69 9.51 3.37
N PRO A 108 -9.27 10.66 3.74
CA PRO A 108 -10.43 10.69 4.62
C PRO A 108 -11.54 9.83 3.99
N GLY A 109 -12.18 8.98 4.80
CA GLY A 109 -13.31 8.18 4.35
C GLY A 109 -14.40 9.10 3.79
N VAL A 110 -14.83 8.85 2.56
CA VAL A 110 -16.03 9.49 2.00
C VAL A 110 -17.23 8.73 2.59
N ASP A 111 -17.45 8.83 3.89
CA ASP A 111 -18.56 8.17 4.56
C ASP A 111 -19.48 9.20 5.23
N ALA A 112 -20.63 9.41 4.55
CA ALA A 112 -21.97 9.42 5.14
C ALA A 112 -22.31 10.43 6.26
N ASP A 113 -22.32 11.73 5.93
CA ASP A 113 -23.25 12.68 6.57
C ASP A 113 -24.19 13.29 5.53
N GLY A 114 -25.16 12.48 5.10
CA GLY A 114 -26.27 12.87 4.23
C GLY A 114 -27.62 12.46 4.83
N GLY A 115 -27.68 12.34 6.16
CA GLY A 115 -28.87 11.97 6.92
C GLY A 115 -29.38 13.12 7.77
N GLY A 116 -29.60 14.29 7.16
CA GLY A 116 -30.36 15.36 7.79
C GLY A 116 -31.81 14.93 7.95
N GLU A 117 -32.13 14.22 9.02
CA GLU A 117 -33.51 14.02 9.45
C GLU A 117 -34.05 15.37 9.94
N GLY A 118 -34.89 15.97 9.10
CA GLY A 118 -35.80 17.02 9.53
C GLY A 118 -36.72 16.46 10.61
N GLN A 119 -36.67 17.07 11.79
CA GLN A 119 -37.69 16.89 12.81
C GLN A 119 -38.69 18.04 12.69
N ALA A 120 -39.93 17.63 12.41
CA ALA A 120 -41.14 18.43 12.34
C ALA A 120 -41.59 18.93 13.72
#